data_AF-A0A101UKM3-F1
#
_entry.id   AF-A0A101UKM3-F1
#
_cell.length_a   1.000
_cell.length_b   1.000
_cell.length_c   1.000
_cell.angle_alpha   90.00
_cell.angle_beta   90.00
_cell.angle_gamma   90.00
#
_symmetry.space_group_name_H-M   'P 1'
#
loop_
_entity.id
_entity.type
_entity.pdbx_description
1 polymer ?
#
loop_
_entity_poly.entity_id
_entity_poly.type
_entity_poly.pdbx_seq_one_letter_code
_entity_poly.pdbx_strand_id
1 'polypeptide(L)'
;MASVTEEPVITEAEASSLPIHVETISETVEQAWGMKLSTSTRKDIDGRTGELIGHLNLLVGQCLGEDESQDTLRLLRMVERHVAASNRPTSRTPAHDAYAYMRDSAIFASTLLSVCQKASGAEEA
;
A
#
# COMPACT_ATOMS: atom_id res chain seq x y z
N MET A 1 45.16 5.28 -6.70
CA MET A 1 43.90 5.58 -5.99
C MET A 1 42.78 5.61 -7.02
N ALA A 2 42.05 4.52 -7.19
CA ALA A 2 40.83 4.50 -7.99
C ALA A 2 39.74 3.87 -7.11
N SER A 3 38.92 4.71 -6.50
CA SER A 3 37.70 4.27 -5.83
C SER A 3 36.64 4.06 -6.90
N VAL A 4 36.39 2.80 -7.24
CA VAL A 4 35.15 2.40 -7.90
C VAL A 4 34.16 2.17 -6.76
N THR A 5 33.32 3.16 -6.48
CA THR A 5 32.16 2.96 -5.63
C THR A 5 31.13 2.26 -6.51
N GLU A 6 31.04 0.94 -6.38
CA GLU A 6 29.95 0.16 -6.94
C GLU A 6 28.67 0.56 -6.18
N GLU A 7 27.81 1.36 -6.82
CA GLU A 7 26.42 1.49 -6.37
C GLU A 7 25.76 0.12 -6.55
N PRO A 8 25.11 -0.45 -5.52
CA PRO A 8 24.45 -1.73 -5.67
C PRO A 8 23.26 -1.54 -6.61
N VAL A 9 23.38 -2.09 -7.82
CA VAL A 9 22.27 -2.23 -8.76
C VAL A 9 21.34 -3.29 -8.19
N ILE A 10 20.34 -2.84 -7.43
CA ILE A 10 19.29 -3.71 -6.93
C ILE A 10 18.50 -4.19 -8.14
N THR A 11 18.50 -5.50 -8.38
CA THR A 11 17.75 -6.10 -9.48
C THR A 11 16.24 -6.13 -9.17
N GLU A 12 15.35 -6.08 -10.17
CA GLU A 12 13.89 -6.17 -9.97
C GLU A 12 13.46 -7.45 -9.21
N ALA A 13 14.27 -8.52 -9.32
CA ALA A 13 14.11 -9.76 -8.58
C ALA A 13 14.45 -9.60 -7.07
N GLU A 14 15.48 -8.81 -6.73
CA GLU A 14 15.80 -8.50 -5.33
C GLU A 14 14.80 -7.51 -4.72
N ALA A 15 14.23 -6.60 -5.52
CA ALA A 15 13.16 -5.71 -5.07
C ALA A 15 11.90 -6.47 -4.61
N SER A 16 11.63 -7.63 -5.22
CA SER A 16 10.53 -8.52 -4.82
C SER A 16 10.83 -9.30 -3.53
N SER A 17 12.08 -9.31 -3.07
CA SER A 17 12.54 -9.98 -1.85
C SER A 17 12.83 -9.02 -0.70
N LEU A 18 12.72 -7.71 -0.92
CA LEU A 18 12.84 -6.74 0.16
C LEU A 18 11.63 -6.89 1.09
N PRO A 19 11.86 -6.98 2.41
CA PRO A 19 10.78 -6.92 3.40
C PRO A 19 9.87 -5.74 3.07
N ILE A 20 8.57 -5.85 3.35
CA ILE A 20 7.67 -4.70 3.38
C ILE A 20 8.43 -3.55 4.04
N HIS A 21 8.70 -2.48 3.30
CA HIS A 21 9.25 -1.28 3.90
C HIS A 21 8.13 -0.64 4.71
N VAL A 22 7.89 -1.21 5.90
CA VAL A 22 6.84 -0.83 6.86
C VAL A 22 6.85 0.68 7.05
N GLU A 23 8.04 1.26 7.19
CA GLU A 23 8.26 2.69 7.32
C GLU A 23 7.69 3.45 6.11
N THR A 24 8.07 3.07 4.88
CA THR A 24 7.55 3.69 3.65
C THR A 24 6.03 3.60 3.52
N ILE A 25 5.43 2.44 3.84
CA ILE A 25 3.97 2.28 3.80
C ILE A 25 3.32 3.16 4.87
N SER A 26 3.86 3.17 6.09
CA SER A 26 3.34 3.96 7.20
C SER A 26 3.41 5.45 6.91
N GLU A 27 4.54 5.94 6.40
CA GLU A 27 4.72 7.32 5.96
C GLU A 27 3.73 7.70 4.86
N THR A 28 3.51 6.82 3.87
CA THR A 28 2.56 7.05 2.79
C THR A 28 1.13 7.19 3.34
N VAL A 29 0.76 6.34 4.30
CA VAL A 29 -0.53 6.38 5.00
C VAL A 29 -0.68 7.68 5.79
N GLU A 30 0.34 8.08 6.57
CA GLU A 30 0.32 9.33 7.34
C GLU A 30 0.18 10.56 6.44
N GLN A 31 0.91 10.59 5.32
CA GLN A 31 0.79 11.65 4.32
C GLN A 31 -0.63 11.70 3.73
N ALA A 32 -1.21 10.55 3.37
CA ALA A 32 -2.59 10.47 2.91
C ALA A 32 -3.59 10.93 3.99
N TRP A 33 -3.30 10.65 5.26
CA TRP A 33 -4.13 11.09 6.37
C TRP A 33 -4.06 12.59 6.63
N GLY A 34 -2.90 13.21 6.40
CA GLY A 34 -2.66 14.64 6.51
C GLY A 34 -3.24 15.47 5.35
N MET A 35 -3.47 14.87 4.20
CA MET A 35 -4.12 15.52 3.06
C MET A 35 -5.56 15.95 3.39
N LYS A 36 -5.95 17.12 2.89
CA LYS A 36 -7.31 17.66 3.01
C LYS A 36 -7.86 18.01 1.64
N LEU A 37 -9.13 17.69 1.39
CA LEU A 37 -9.78 17.97 0.11
C LEU A 37 -9.75 19.46 -0.27
N SER A 38 -9.83 20.38 0.71
CA SER A 38 -9.83 21.83 0.46
C SER A 38 -8.47 22.40 0.03
N THR A 39 -7.37 21.67 0.25
CA THR A 39 -6.00 22.14 -0.04
C THR A 39 -5.23 21.22 -0.97
N SER A 40 -5.82 20.11 -1.41
CA SER A 40 -5.19 19.14 -2.31
C SER A 40 -5.74 19.30 -3.71
N THR A 41 -4.88 19.30 -4.71
CA THR A 41 -5.34 19.26 -6.10
C THR A 41 -5.78 17.85 -6.47
N ARG A 42 -6.54 17.72 -7.56
CA ARG A 42 -6.90 16.40 -8.07
C ARG A 42 -5.68 15.55 -8.42
N LYS A 43 -4.63 16.18 -8.94
CA LYS A 43 -3.36 15.53 -9.27
C LYS A 43 -2.68 14.96 -8.03
N ASP A 44 -2.68 15.70 -6.91
CA ASP A 44 -2.09 15.24 -5.66
C ASP A 44 -2.83 14.01 -5.11
N ILE A 45 -4.17 14.04 -5.18
CA ILE A 45 -5.04 12.93 -4.77
C ILE A 45 -4.77 11.68 -5.62
N ASP A 46 -4.72 11.83 -6.94
CA ASP A 46 -4.48 10.70 -7.85
C ASP A 46 -3.07 10.12 -7.65
N GLY A 47 -2.06 10.97 -7.46
CA GLY A 47 -0.69 10.55 -7.15
C GLY A 47 -0.62 9.71 -5.87
N ARG A 48 -1.17 10.25 -4.77
CA ARG A 48 -1.22 9.53 -3.49
C ARG A 48 -2.03 8.23 -3.58
N THR A 49 -3.12 8.23 -4.32
CA THR A 49 -3.94 7.04 -4.56
C THR A 49 -3.13 5.96 -5.29
N GLY A 50 -2.34 6.34 -6.29
CA GLY A 50 -1.46 5.43 -7.01
C GLY A 50 -0.43 4.75 -6.10
N GLU A 51 0.22 5.52 -5.22
CA GLU A 51 1.17 4.99 -4.23
C GLU A 51 0.49 4.00 -3.27
N LEU A 52 -0.67 4.36 -2.72
CA LEU A 52 -1.43 3.49 -1.81
C LEU A 52 -1.89 2.19 -2.49
N ILE A 53 -2.35 2.25 -3.74
CA ILE A 53 -2.70 1.04 -4.51
C ILE A 53 -1.47 0.15 -4.71
N GLY A 54 -0.30 0.75 -5.00
CA GLY A 54 0.96 0.01 -5.10
C GLY A 54 1.25 -0.78 -3.83
N HIS A 55 1.21 -0.11 -2.68
CA HIS A 55 1.41 -0.73 -1.37
C HIS A 55 0.39 -1.82 -1.06
N LEU A 56 -0.88 -1.60 -1.37
CA LEU A 56 -1.94 -2.60 -1.16
C LEU A 56 -1.68 -3.88 -1.96
N ASN A 57 -1.24 -3.78 -3.22
CA ASN A 57 -0.95 -4.97 -4.03
C ASN A 57 0.24 -5.75 -3.47
N LEU A 58 1.27 -5.07 -2.94
CA LEU A 58 2.40 -5.73 -2.27
C LEU A 58 1.94 -6.46 -1.00
N LEU A 59 1.19 -5.76 -0.14
CA LEU A 59 0.68 -6.31 1.12
C LEU A 59 -0.21 -7.52 0.90
N VAL A 60 -1.09 -7.52 -0.13
CA VAL A 60 -1.93 -8.68 -0.46
C VAL A 60 -1.08 -9.91 -0.80
N GLY A 61 0.00 -9.74 -1.54
CA GLY A 61 0.90 -10.84 -1.90
C GLY A 61 1.65 -11.43 -0.69
N GLN A 62 1.92 -10.61 0.33
CA GLN A 62 2.71 -11.01 1.50
C GLN A 62 1.87 -11.50 2.69
N CYS A 63 0.64 -11.00 2.84
CA CYS A 63 -0.28 -11.44 3.90
C CYS A 63 -0.94 -12.81 3.61
N LEU A 64 -0.66 -13.46 2.48
CA LEU A 64 -1.20 -14.78 2.15
C LEU A 64 -0.30 -15.89 2.70
N GLY A 65 -0.53 -16.29 3.96
CA GLY A 65 0.06 -17.48 4.59
C GLY A 65 -0.82 -18.74 4.46
N GLU A 66 -0.27 -19.90 4.83
CA GLU A 66 -0.98 -21.19 4.77
C GLU A 66 -2.10 -21.35 5.83
N ASP A 67 -2.08 -20.54 6.91
CA ASP A 67 -3.05 -20.61 8.03
C ASP A 67 -3.62 -19.23 8.42
N GLU A 68 -4.11 -18.48 7.42
CA GLU A 68 -4.72 -17.17 7.68
C GLU A 68 -6.13 -17.25 8.29
N SER A 69 -6.38 -16.37 9.27
CA SER A 69 -7.69 -16.26 9.89
C SER A 69 -8.78 -15.89 8.88
N GLN A 70 -10.03 -16.31 9.13
CA GLN A 70 -11.16 -15.96 8.25
C GLN A 70 -11.36 -14.43 8.13
N ASP A 71 -11.01 -13.69 9.18
CA ASP A 71 -11.05 -12.23 9.17
C ASP A 71 -9.97 -11.63 8.27
N THR A 72 -8.74 -12.18 8.29
CA THR A 72 -7.67 -11.79 7.36
C THR A 72 -8.09 -12.06 5.92
N LEU A 73 -8.62 -13.26 5.63
CA LEU A 73 -9.08 -13.62 4.28
C LEU A 73 -10.22 -12.71 3.80
N ARG A 74 -11.12 -12.30 4.70
CA ARG A 74 -12.19 -11.34 4.38
C ARG A 74 -11.61 -9.97 4.06
N LEU A 75 -10.66 -9.48 4.85
CA LEU A 75 -9.98 -8.22 4.60
C LEU A 75 -9.26 -8.24 3.24
N LEU A 76 -8.49 -9.29 2.96
CA LEU A 76 -7.80 -9.47 1.67
C LEU A 76 -8.77 -9.38 0.49
N ARG A 77 -9.90 -10.10 0.54
CA ARG A 77 -10.94 -10.01 -0.52
C ARG A 77 -11.53 -8.61 -0.67
N MET A 78 -11.70 -7.88 0.44
CA MET A 78 -12.18 -6.50 0.40
C MET A 78 -11.16 -5.58 -0.28
N VAL A 79 -9.87 -5.77 0.03
CA VAL A 79 -8.76 -5.02 -0.59
C VAL A 79 -8.66 -5.35 -2.07
N GLU A 80 -8.65 -6.62 -2.46
CA GLU A 80 -8.62 -7.07 -3.86
C GLU A 80 -9.76 -6.45 -4.67
N ARG A 81 -10.98 -6.44 -4.11
CA ARG A 81 -12.12 -5.78 -4.74
C ARG A 81 -11.90 -4.27 -4.83
N HIS A 82 -11.43 -3.62 -3.78
CA HIS A 82 -11.18 -2.18 -3.76
C HIS A 82 -10.16 -1.75 -4.83
N VAL A 83 -9.05 -2.48 -4.97
CA VAL A 83 -7.99 -2.18 -5.94
C VAL A 83 -8.28 -2.69 -7.34
N ALA A 84 -9.36 -3.44 -7.57
CA ALA A 84 -9.76 -3.89 -8.90
C ALA A 84 -9.94 -2.69 -9.84
N ALA A 85 -9.42 -2.80 -11.07
CA ALA A 85 -9.40 -1.69 -12.03
C ALA A 85 -10.78 -1.08 -12.30
N SER A 86 -11.85 -1.89 -12.25
CA SER A 86 -13.23 -1.45 -12.43
C SER A 86 -13.74 -0.51 -11.32
N ASN A 87 -13.10 -0.54 -10.14
CA ASN A 87 -13.51 0.22 -8.96
C ASN A 87 -12.62 1.44 -8.70
N ARG A 88 -11.54 1.62 -9.49
CA ARG A 88 -10.62 2.74 -9.33
C ARG A 88 -11.25 4.04 -9.87
N PRO A 89 -10.96 5.19 -9.24
CA PRO A 89 -11.28 6.48 -9.82
C PRO A 89 -10.67 6.65 -11.21
N THR A 90 -11.41 7.30 -12.10
CA THR A 90 -10.93 7.69 -13.44
C THR A 90 -10.80 9.20 -13.52
N SER A 91 -10.32 9.70 -14.67
CA SER A 91 -10.28 11.15 -14.98
C SER A 91 -11.67 11.79 -14.98
N ARG A 92 -12.74 11.01 -15.09
CA ARG A 92 -14.13 11.48 -15.05
C ARG A 92 -14.76 11.44 -13.66
N THR A 93 -14.12 10.74 -12.71
CA THR A 93 -14.61 10.66 -11.33
C THR A 93 -14.53 12.05 -10.69
N PRO A 94 -15.53 12.52 -9.93
CA PRO A 94 -15.44 13.77 -9.18
C PRO A 94 -14.28 13.77 -8.16
N ALA A 95 -13.73 14.95 -7.86
CA ALA A 95 -12.60 15.07 -6.94
C ALA A 95 -12.91 14.59 -5.51
N HIS A 96 -14.14 14.80 -5.03
CA HIS A 96 -14.55 14.33 -3.71
C HIS A 96 -14.60 12.80 -3.63
N ASP A 97 -15.09 12.14 -4.67
CA ASP A 97 -15.14 10.67 -4.75
C ASP A 97 -13.74 10.06 -4.85
N ALA A 98 -12.85 10.67 -5.65
CA ALA A 98 -11.46 10.22 -5.71
C ALA A 98 -10.72 10.42 -4.38
N TYR A 99 -11.00 11.52 -3.68
CA TYR A 99 -10.47 11.75 -2.35
C TYR A 99 -11.00 10.72 -1.34
N ALA A 100 -12.29 10.40 -1.38
CA ALA A 100 -12.86 9.34 -0.54
C ALA A 100 -12.19 7.98 -0.81
N TYR A 101 -12.02 7.62 -2.08
CA TYR A 101 -11.30 6.41 -2.47
C TYR A 101 -9.86 6.39 -1.96
N MET A 102 -9.13 7.52 -2.02
CA MET A 102 -7.78 7.65 -1.47
C MET A 102 -7.78 7.38 0.05
N ARG A 103 -8.76 7.94 0.78
CA ARG A 103 -8.90 7.75 2.24
C ARG A 103 -9.19 6.29 2.59
N ASP A 104 -10.06 5.63 1.84
CA ASP A 104 -10.36 4.20 2.01
C ASP A 104 -9.12 3.35 1.73
N SER A 105 -8.36 3.70 0.68
CA SER A 105 -7.09 3.03 0.36
C SER A 105 -6.09 3.13 1.50
N ALA A 106 -5.99 4.29 2.17
CA ALA A 106 -5.11 4.48 3.33
C ALA A 106 -5.56 3.65 4.54
N ILE A 107 -6.87 3.56 4.78
CA ILE A 107 -7.44 2.70 5.84
C ILE A 107 -7.08 1.23 5.57
N PHE A 108 -7.29 0.77 4.33
CA PHE A 108 -6.94 -0.59 3.94
C PHE A 108 -5.44 -0.86 4.11
N ALA A 109 -4.57 0.06 3.68
CA ALA A 109 -3.12 -0.12 3.76
C ALA A 109 -2.66 -0.21 5.22
N SER A 110 -3.13 0.68 6.10
CA SER A 110 -2.84 0.65 7.53
C SER A 110 -3.33 -0.63 8.21
N THR A 111 -4.55 -1.05 7.89
CA THR A 111 -5.17 -2.24 8.49
C THR A 111 -4.44 -3.50 8.06
N LEU A 112 -4.15 -3.64 6.76
CA LEU A 112 -3.49 -4.82 6.22
C LEU A 112 -2.03 -4.90 6.67
N LEU A 113 -1.30 -3.77 6.72
CA LEU A 113 0.04 -3.70 7.28
C LEU A 113 0.08 -4.21 8.73
N SER A 114 -0.88 -3.77 9.56
CA SER A 114 -1.00 -4.20 10.96
C SER A 114 -1.26 -5.71 11.09
N VAL A 115 -1.96 -6.33 10.12
CA VAL A 115 -2.19 -7.77 10.09
C VAL A 115 -0.93 -8.52 9.66
N CYS A 116 -0.27 -8.09 8.57
CA CYS A 116 0.94 -8.75 8.08
C CYS A 116 2.06 -8.73 9.14
N GLN A 117 2.19 -7.63 9.90
CA GLN A 117 3.18 -7.52 10.99
C GLN A 117 2.91 -8.48 12.16
N LYS A 118 1.65 -8.76 12.46
CA LYS A 118 1.30 -9.73 13.52
C LYS A 118 1.62 -11.15 13.08
N ALA A 119 1.41 -11.47 11.81
CA ALA A 119 1.78 -12.77 11.25
C ALA A 119 3.30 -12.97 11.28
N SER A 120 4.09 -11.96 10.87
CA SER A 120 5.56 -12.06 10.90
C SER A 120 6.15 -12.07 12.31
N GLY A 121 5.53 -11.38 13.27
CA GLY A 121 5.98 -11.35 14.66
C GLY A 121 5.61 -12.60 15.48
N ALA A 122 4.71 -13.45 14.98
CA ALA A 122 4.33 -14.70 15.64
C ALA A 122 5.31 -15.85 15.36
N GLU A 123 6.22 -15.69 14.41
CA GLU A 123 7.20 -16.72 14.02
C GLU A 123 8.48 -16.69 14.88
N GLU A 124 8.62 -15.74 15.81
CA GLU A 124 9.79 -15.59 16.72
C GLU A 124 9.53 -15.98 18.20
N ALA A 125 8.44 -16.68 18.54
CA ALA A 125 8.10 -17.03 19.94
C ALA A 125 8.08 -18.55 20.24
#